data_AF-A0A7Y2ZQ18-F1
#
_entry.id   AF-A0A7Y2ZQ18-F1
#
_cell.length_a   1.000
_cell.length_b   1.000
_cell.length_c   1.000
_cell.angle_alpha   90.00
_cell.angle_beta   90.00
_cell.angle_gamma   90.00
#
_symmetry.space_group_name_H-M   'P 1'
#
loop_
_entity.id
_entity.type
_entity.pdbx_description
1 polymer ?
#
loop_
_entity_poly.entity_id
_entity_poly.type
_entity_poly.pdbx_seq_one_letter_code
_entity_poly.pdbx_strand_id
1 'polypeptide(L)'
;MKWQILILLFYSLGILALEIFFGQDQVRYYVTDLKGDVLLYGINTTISTILLALIGFTWFLSYRHEKFDKSEKNLSMFFLLQSLIFCYLAVDERFMLHERIGYVLGIHDALPLLTIGLVELGVLIYFKQVGFSLKSNNRFLILAALGFVAMMVIDVFGASRGFLRLSAEDLTKLWAIFFLFRYALEFYNALNLKKANYPDI
;
A
#
# COMPACT_ATOMS: atom_id res chain seq x y z
N MET A 1 -3.62 5.01 17.20
CA MET A 1 -3.64 3.64 16.64
C MET A 1 -5.00 2.97 16.78
N LYS A 2 -5.55 2.81 18.00
CA LYS A 2 -6.84 2.10 18.21
C LYS A 2 -8.00 2.65 17.35
N TRP A 3 -8.15 3.98 17.29
CA TRP A 3 -9.24 4.61 16.52
C TRP A 3 -9.14 4.39 15.00
N GLN A 4 -7.93 4.41 14.42
CA GLN A 4 -7.75 4.21 12.98
C GLN A 4 -8.17 2.79 12.56
N ILE A 5 -7.77 1.80 13.35
CA ILE A 5 -8.16 0.39 13.14
C ILE A 5 -9.68 0.24 13.28
N LEU A 6 -10.29 0.86 14.30
CA LEU A 6 -11.74 0.80 14.50
C LEU A 6 -12.49 1.42 13.32
N ILE A 7 -12.08 2.60 12.85
CA ILE A 7 -12.69 3.26 11.70
C ILE A 7 -12.60 2.37 10.45
N LEU A 8 -11.41 1.82 10.17
CA LEU A 8 -11.20 0.96 9.01
C LEU A 8 -12.00 -0.35 9.11
N LEU A 9 -12.17 -0.87 10.33
CA LEU A 9 -12.98 -2.05 10.61
C LEU A 9 -14.47 -1.77 10.39
N PHE A 10 -15.00 -0.64 10.90
CA PHE A 10 -16.38 -0.24 10.63
C PHE A 10 -16.63 0.00 9.14
N TYR A 11 -15.69 0.64 8.45
CA TYR A 11 -15.75 0.80 7.00
C TYR A 11 -15.78 -0.56 6.28
N SER A 12 -14.89 -1.49 6.64
CA SER A 12 -14.84 -2.83 6.06
C SER A 12 -16.13 -3.61 6.27
N LEU A 13 -16.69 -3.57 7.49
CA LEU A 13 -17.97 -4.20 7.80
C LEU A 13 -19.12 -3.57 7.00
N GLY A 14 -19.10 -2.25 6.79
CA GLY A 14 -20.07 -1.56 5.94
C GLY A 14 -20.03 -2.05 4.50
N ILE A 15 -18.83 -2.14 3.90
CA ILE A 15 -18.64 -2.65 2.54
C ILE A 15 -19.11 -4.11 2.41
N LEU A 16 -18.72 -4.97 3.36
CA LEU A 16 -19.17 -6.36 3.38
C LEU A 16 -20.70 -6.47 3.52
N ALA A 17 -21.31 -5.71 4.42
CA ALA A 17 -22.76 -5.69 4.59
C ALA A 17 -23.45 -5.24 3.31
N LEU A 18 -22.95 -4.20 2.63
CA LEU A 18 -23.50 -3.76 1.36
C LEU A 18 -23.48 -4.87 0.31
N GLU A 19 -22.40 -5.65 0.20
CA GLU A 19 -22.34 -6.76 -0.76
C GLU A 19 -23.28 -7.90 -0.37
N ILE A 20 -23.39 -8.22 0.92
CA ILE A 20 -24.29 -9.27 1.41
C ILE A 20 -25.76 -8.93 1.10
N PHE A 21 -26.17 -7.68 1.32
CA PHE A 21 -27.57 -7.29 1.19
C PHE A 21 -27.98 -6.86 -0.22
N PHE A 22 -27.07 -6.25 -0.98
CA PHE A 22 -27.40 -5.63 -2.27
C PHE A 22 -26.60 -6.19 -3.45
N GLY A 23 -25.64 -7.09 -3.20
CA GLY A 23 -24.84 -7.73 -4.23
C GLY A 23 -23.64 -6.91 -4.72
N GLN A 24 -22.84 -7.54 -5.56
CA GLN A 24 -21.54 -7.03 -6.04
C GLN A 24 -21.67 -5.76 -6.89
N ASP A 25 -22.77 -5.61 -7.64
CA ASP A 25 -22.98 -4.44 -8.52
C ASP A 25 -23.11 -3.13 -7.74
N GLN A 26 -23.70 -3.17 -6.54
CA GLN A 26 -23.86 -1.98 -5.70
C GLN A 26 -22.56 -1.62 -4.99
N VAL A 27 -21.77 -2.61 -4.57
CA VAL A 27 -20.47 -2.38 -3.91
C VAL A 27 -19.43 -1.84 -4.86
N ARG A 28 -19.51 -2.24 -6.14
CA ARG A 28 -18.59 -1.81 -7.20
C ARG A 28 -18.43 -0.29 -7.26
N TYR A 29 -19.49 0.48 -7.01
CA TYR A 29 -19.41 1.94 -6.97
C TYR A 29 -18.53 2.51 -5.84
N TYR A 30 -18.37 1.80 -4.73
CA TYR A 30 -17.58 2.26 -3.59
C TYR A 30 -16.14 1.75 -3.65
N VAL A 31 -15.93 0.57 -4.26
CA VAL A 31 -14.63 -0.11 -4.27
C VAL A 31 -13.83 0.08 -5.56
N THR A 32 -14.49 0.27 -6.71
CA THR A 32 -13.85 0.48 -8.02
C THR A 32 -14.04 1.91 -8.54
N ASP A 33 -13.14 2.33 -9.44
CA ASP A 33 -13.16 3.63 -10.11
C ASP A 33 -14.11 3.67 -11.34
N LEU A 34 -15.26 2.98 -11.26
CA LEU A 34 -16.33 3.03 -12.27
C LEU A 34 -17.41 4.07 -11.98
N LYS A 35 -17.37 5.22 -12.68
CA LYS A 35 -18.30 6.38 -12.51
C LYS A 35 -19.72 5.94 -12.14
N GLY A 36 -20.23 6.42 -11.00
CA GLY A 36 -21.61 6.18 -10.56
C GLY A 36 -22.23 7.39 -9.89
N ASP A 37 -23.54 7.55 -10.05
CA ASP A 37 -24.34 8.62 -9.43
C ASP A 37 -24.72 8.26 -7.98
N VAL A 38 -23.73 7.83 -7.18
CA VAL A 38 -23.91 7.48 -5.77
C VAL A 38 -23.01 8.30 -4.87
N LEU A 39 -23.51 8.67 -3.70
CA LEU A 39 -22.75 9.36 -2.67
C LEU A 39 -21.55 8.49 -2.25
N LEU A 40 -20.37 9.09 -2.08
CA LEU A 40 -19.12 8.39 -1.70
C LEU A 40 -18.61 7.38 -2.74
N TYR A 41 -18.94 7.59 -4.01
CA TYR A 41 -18.36 6.89 -5.13
C TYR A 41 -16.82 6.88 -5.09
N GLY A 42 -16.21 5.72 -5.38
CA GLY A 42 -14.76 5.54 -5.46
C GLY A 42 -14.02 5.79 -4.13
N ILE A 43 -14.72 5.71 -2.99
CA ILE A 43 -14.12 6.02 -1.69
C ILE A 43 -12.96 5.08 -1.34
N ASN A 44 -13.05 3.79 -1.67
CA ASN A 44 -11.97 2.84 -1.38
C ASN A 44 -10.68 3.22 -2.11
N THR A 45 -10.80 3.42 -3.44
CA THR A 45 -9.71 3.84 -4.33
C THR A 45 -9.14 5.19 -3.91
N THR A 46 -10.00 6.11 -3.46
CA THR A 46 -9.56 7.42 -2.96
C THR A 46 -8.74 7.28 -1.68
N ILE A 47 -9.21 6.47 -0.72
CA ILE A 47 -8.49 6.22 0.54
C ILE A 47 -7.16 5.50 0.26
N SER A 48 -7.15 4.46 -0.56
CA SER A 48 -5.92 3.72 -0.91
C SER A 48 -4.92 4.62 -1.62
N THR A 49 -5.36 5.43 -2.58
CA THR A 49 -4.52 6.42 -3.28
C THR A 49 -3.89 7.42 -2.31
N ILE A 50 -4.69 8.00 -1.41
CA ILE A 50 -4.18 8.95 -0.42
C ILE A 50 -3.16 8.29 0.50
N LEU A 51 -3.42 7.06 0.97
CA LEU A 51 -2.48 6.34 1.82
C LEU A 51 -1.17 6.01 1.09
N LEU A 52 -1.23 5.58 -0.17
CA LEU A 52 -0.05 5.34 -1.01
C LEU A 52 0.77 6.62 -1.22
N ALA A 53 0.10 7.74 -1.51
CA ALA A 53 0.77 9.04 -1.63
C ALA A 53 1.43 9.47 -0.30
N LEU A 54 0.76 9.24 0.83
CA LEU A 54 1.31 9.50 2.16
C LEU A 54 2.49 8.59 2.50
N ILE A 55 2.49 7.32 2.07
CA ILE A 55 3.65 6.42 2.19
C ILE A 55 4.82 7.00 1.40
N GLY A 56 4.62 7.32 0.11
CA GLY A 56 5.65 7.88 -0.74
C GLY A 56 6.21 9.20 -0.21
N PHE A 57 5.35 10.06 0.33
CA PHE A 57 5.74 11.30 0.99
C PHE A 57 6.51 11.07 2.30
N THR A 58 6.10 10.10 3.11
CA THR A 58 6.81 9.76 4.36
C THR A 58 8.24 9.30 4.07
N TRP A 59 8.43 8.45 3.05
CA TRP A 59 9.76 8.05 2.61
C TRP A 59 10.56 9.22 2.04
N PHE A 60 9.92 10.13 1.29
CA PHE A 60 10.58 11.35 0.82
C PHE A 60 11.04 12.23 1.98
N LEU A 61 10.24 12.37 3.04
CA LEU A 61 10.65 13.08 4.24
C LEU A 61 11.85 12.41 4.91
N SER A 62 11.86 11.08 5.05
CA SER A 62 13.04 10.34 5.53
C SER A 62 14.28 10.63 4.69
N TYR A 63 14.16 10.64 3.36
CA TYR A 63 15.23 11.03 2.43
C TYR A 63 15.72 12.46 2.66
N ARG A 64 14.82 13.41 2.91
CA ARG A 64 15.19 14.82 3.13
C ARG A 64 15.79 15.09 4.51
N HIS A 65 15.42 14.29 5.51
CA HIS A 65 15.74 14.55 6.91
C HIS A 65 17.16 14.11 7.30
N GLU A 66 17.75 13.21 6.52
CA GLU A 66 19.04 12.60 6.82
C GLU A 66 20.18 13.32 6.08
N LYS A 67 21.17 13.77 6.85
CA LYS A 67 22.44 14.25 6.29
C LYS A 67 23.28 13.00 6.03
N PHE A 68 23.09 12.38 4.87
CA PHE A 68 23.82 11.17 4.53
C PHE A 68 25.31 11.47 4.45
N ASP A 69 26.07 10.95 5.41
CA ASP A 69 27.51 10.88 5.26
C ASP A 69 27.85 9.91 4.11
N LYS A 70 29.08 9.97 3.57
CA LYS A 70 29.47 9.13 2.41
C LYS A 70 29.24 7.63 2.64
N SER A 71 29.27 7.17 3.90
CA SER A 71 29.03 5.78 4.27
C SER A 71 27.54 5.37 4.25
N GLU A 72 26.62 6.34 4.28
CA GLU A 72 25.17 6.13 4.35
C GLU A 72 24.46 6.37 3.00
N LYS A 73 25.21 6.50 1.90
CA LYS A 73 24.66 6.70 0.55
C LYS A 73 23.61 5.65 0.16
N ASN A 74 23.80 4.41 0.62
CA ASN A 74 22.85 3.30 0.40
C ASN A 74 21.48 3.57 1.04
N LEU A 75 21.44 4.26 2.19
CA LEU A 75 20.22 4.60 2.91
C LEU A 75 19.40 5.66 2.17
N SER A 76 20.08 6.66 1.61
CA SER A 76 19.45 7.71 0.78
C SER A 76 18.76 7.13 -0.45
N MET A 77 19.44 6.18 -1.10
CA MET A 77 18.92 5.53 -2.29
C MET A 77 17.72 4.65 -1.95
N PHE A 78 17.76 3.95 -0.81
CA PHE A 78 16.61 3.19 -0.32
C PHE A 78 15.37 4.07 -0.18
N PHE A 79 15.43 5.19 0.56
CA PHE A 79 14.24 6.05 0.73
C PHE A 79 13.76 6.69 -0.55
N LEU A 80 14.68 7.07 -1.43
CA LEU A 80 14.29 7.62 -2.73
C LEU A 80 13.56 6.57 -3.57
N LEU A 81 14.07 5.34 -3.62
CA LEU A 81 13.41 4.24 -4.34
C LEU A 81 12.03 3.93 -3.74
N GLN A 82 11.93 3.84 -2.41
CA GLN A 82 10.64 3.65 -1.73
C GLN A 82 9.66 4.77 -2.07
N SER A 83 10.10 6.03 -2.02
CA SER A 83 9.27 7.17 -2.38
C SER A 83 8.76 7.08 -3.81
N LEU A 84 9.64 6.78 -4.77
CA LEU A 84 9.28 6.65 -6.18
C LEU A 84 8.31 5.49 -6.44
N ILE A 85 8.54 4.32 -5.83
CA ILE A 85 7.67 3.15 -5.97
C ILE A 85 6.27 3.46 -5.43
N PHE A 86 6.16 4.02 -4.23
CA PHE A 86 4.86 4.31 -3.64
C PHE A 86 4.11 5.48 -4.31
N CYS A 87 4.84 6.48 -4.80
CA CYS A 87 4.25 7.51 -5.66
C CYS A 87 3.73 6.93 -6.97
N TYR A 88 4.49 6.03 -7.61
CA TYR A 88 4.03 5.31 -8.79
C TYR A 88 2.76 4.50 -8.47
N LEU A 89 2.76 3.73 -7.38
CA LEU A 89 1.59 2.94 -6.96
C LEU A 89 0.37 3.82 -6.68
N ALA A 90 0.54 5.02 -6.11
CA ALA A 90 -0.58 5.95 -5.91
C ALA A 90 -1.18 6.42 -7.24
N VAL A 91 -0.33 6.71 -8.24
CA VAL A 91 -0.78 7.06 -9.59
C VAL A 91 -1.44 5.85 -10.25
N ASP A 92 -0.84 4.68 -10.13
CA ASP A 92 -1.37 3.44 -10.69
C ASP A 92 -2.75 3.08 -10.11
N GLU A 93 -2.93 3.17 -8.79
CA GLU A 93 -4.21 2.92 -8.12
C GLU A 93 -5.33 3.84 -8.65
N ARG A 94 -5.00 5.09 -9.04
CA ARG A 94 -5.97 6.06 -9.55
C ARG A 94 -6.21 5.96 -11.06
N PHE A 95 -5.20 5.56 -11.83
CA PHE A 95 -5.26 5.62 -13.30
C PHE A 95 -5.25 4.24 -13.97
N MET A 96 -5.14 3.16 -13.19
CA MET A 96 -5.09 1.77 -13.65
C MET A 96 -4.00 1.59 -14.71
N LEU A 97 -2.78 2.06 -14.42
CA LEU A 97 -1.68 2.01 -15.39
C LEU A 97 -1.29 0.57 -15.68
N HIS A 98 -1.31 -0.31 -14.67
CA HIS A 98 -1.03 -1.74 -14.82
C HIS A 98 -2.00 -2.43 -15.79
N GLU A 99 -3.28 -2.09 -15.78
CA GLU A 99 -4.26 -2.61 -16.76
C GLU A 99 -3.92 -2.13 -18.17
N ARG A 100 -3.56 -0.86 -18.34
CA ARG A 100 -3.15 -0.32 -19.66
C ARG A 100 -1.88 -0.98 -20.17
N ILE A 101 -0.91 -1.21 -19.29
CA ILE A 101 0.34 -1.90 -19.62
C ILE A 101 0.05 -3.36 -19.97
N GLY A 102 -0.79 -4.04 -19.17
CA GLY A 102 -1.24 -5.41 -19.41
C GLY A 102 -1.89 -5.56 -20.78
N TYR A 103 -2.84 -4.67 -21.08
CA TYR A 103 -3.53 -4.59 -22.37
C TYR A 103 -2.56 -4.36 -23.54
N VAL A 104 -1.63 -3.41 -23.43
CA VAL A 104 -0.66 -3.10 -24.49
C VAL A 104 0.32 -4.26 -24.73
N LEU A 105 0.72 -4.97 -23.69
CA LEU A 105 1.66 -6.09 -23.78
C LEU A 105 0.98 -7.44 -24.04
N GLY A 106 -0.36 -7.50 -24.00
CA GLY A 106 -1.11 -8.75 -24.13
C GLY A 106 -0.88 -9.72 -22.97
N ILE A 107 -0.60 -9.20 -21.77
CA ILE A 107 -0.34 -9.99 -20.56
C ILE A 107 -1.45 -9.74 -19.52
N HIS A 108 -1.56 -10.63 -18.53
CA HIS A 108 -2.54 -10.49 -17.45
C HIS A 108 -2.25 -9.26 -16.57
N ASP A 109 -3.29 -8.49 -16.19
CA ASP A 109 -3.17 -7.21 -15.48
C ASP A 109 -2.49 -7.32 -14.10
N ALA A 110 -2.56 -8.51 -13.49
CA ALA A 110 -1.88 -8.84 -12.24
C ALA A 110 -0.34 -8.97 -12.38
N LEU A 111 0.20 -9.22 -13.57
CA LEU A 111 1.65 -9.46 -13.76
C LEU A 111 2.51 -8.20 -13.57
N PRO A 112 2.13 -7.01 -14.08
CA PRO A 112 2.83 -5.77 -13.74
C PRO A 112 2.89 -5.51 -12.23
N LEU A 113 1.78 -5.70 -11.51
CA LEU A 113 1.73 -5.53 -10.05
C LEU A 113 2.62 -6.55 -9.32
N LEU A 114 2.59 -7.81 -9.74
CA LEU A 114 3.50 -8.84 -9.20
C LEU A 114 4.97 -8.48 -9.43
N THR A 115 5.30 -7.96 -10.61
CA THR A 115 6.66 -7.53 -10.95
C THR A 115 7.12 -6.40 -10.02
N ILE A 116 6.27 -5.40 -9.77
CA ILE A 116 6.58 -4.32 -8.83
C ILE A 116 6.77 -4.88 -7.42
N GLY A 117 5.91 -5.82 -6.99
CA GLY A 117 6.07 -6.49 -5.70
C GLY A 117 7.39 -7.26 -5.55
N LEU A 118 7.84 -7.92 -6.62
CA LEU A 118 9.13 -8.62 -6.64
C LEU A 118 10.32 -7.65 -6.62
N VAL A 119 10.23 -6.53 -7.35
CA VAL A 119 11.23 -5.46 -7.33
C VAL A 119 11.33 -4.88 -5.91
N GLU A 120 10.19 -4.58 -5.29
CA GLU A 120 10.12 -4.06 -3.93
C GLU A 120 10.71 -5.04 -2.91
N LEU A 121 10.40 -6.33 -3.01
CA LEU A 121 11.03 -7.37 -2.19
C LEU A 121 12.54 -7.40 -2.40
N GLY A 122 13.01 -7.28 -3.64
CA GLY A 122 14.44 -7.19 -3.97
C GLY A 122 15.11 -5.98 -3.33
N VAL A 123 14.46 -4.80 -3.36
CA VAL A 123 14.93 -3.58 -2.69
C VAL A 123 15.03 -3.81 -1.18
N LEU A 124 13.99 -4.37 -0.54
CA LEU A 124 14.00 -4.65 0.90
C LEU A 124 15.09 -5.65 1.31
N ILE A 125 15.36 -6.68 0.50
CA ILE A 125 16.42 -7.66 0.75
C ILE A 125 17.80 -7.03 0.56
N TYR A 126 18.01 -6.28 -0.51
CA TYR A 126 19.27 -5.63 -0.81
C TYR A 126 19.65 -4.61 0.29
N PHE A 127 18.67 -3.85 0.78
CA PHE A 127 18.84 -2.89 1.86
C PHE A 127 18.50 -3.47 3.25
N LYS A 128 18.49 -4.80 3.43
CA LYS A 128 18.08 -5.45 4.70
C LYS A 128 18.84 -4.92 5.93
N GLN A 129 20.12 -4.58 5.78
CA GLN A 129 20.93 -4.05 6.89
C GLN A 129 20.40 -2.70 7.42
N VAL A 130 19.80 -1.89 6.54
CA VAL A 130 19.18 -0.61 6.88
C VAL A 130 17.88 -0.81 7.65
N GLY A 131 17.01 -1.70 7.16
CA GLY A 131 15.69 -1.93 7.73
C GLY A 131 15.71 -2.55 9.13
N PHE A 132 16.72 -3.38 9.42
CA PHE A 132 16.89 -4.05 10.71
C PHE A 132 17.76 -3.28 11.71
N SER A 133 18.57 -2.33 11.25
CA SER A 133 19.40 -1.46 12.10
C SER A 133 18.53 -0.55 12.98
N LEU A 134 17.48 0.01 12.40
CA LEU A 134 16.44 0.72 13.12
C LEU A 134 15.50 -0.35 13.70
N LYS A 135 15.29 -0.37 15.03
CA LYS A 135 14.36 -1.28 15.74
C LYS A 135 12.89 -1.01 15.38
N SER A 136 12.58 -0.86 14.10
CA SER A 136 11.24 -0.68 13.56
C SER A 136 10.45 -1.96 13.77
N ASN A 137 9.16 -1.80 14.05
CA ASN A 137 8.26 -2.92 14.28
C ASN A 137 7.85 -3.54 12.94
N ASN A 138 8.60 -4.56 12.52
CA ASN A 138 8.38 -5.27 11.26
C ASN A 138 7.03 -6.01 11.17
N ARG A 139 6.24 -6.06 12.26
CA ARG A 139 4.90 -6.67 12.25
C ARG A 139 4.00 -6.04 11.19
N PHE A 140 4.08 -4.72 10.99
CA PHE A 140 3.26 -4.05 9.98
C PHE A 140 3.67 -4.42 8.56
N LEU A 141 4.96 -4.57 8.29
CA LEU A 141 5.44 -5.06 7.00
C LEU A 141 4.98 -6.49 6.73
N ILE A 142 5.00 -7.37 7.75
CA ILE A 142 4.50 -8.75 7.63
C ILE A 142 2.99 -8.75 7.35
N LEU A 143 2.20 -7.97 8.10
CA LEU A 143 0.75 -7.88 7.89
C LEU A 143 0.41 -7.31 6.51
N ALA A 144 1.17 -6.32 6.03
CA ALA A 144 1.06 -5.79 4.68
C ALA A 144 1.34 -6.86 3.62
N ALA A 145 2.44 -7.60 3.76
CA ALA A 145 2.80 -8.67 2.83
C ALA A 145 1.73 -9.77 2.79
N LEU A 146 1.20 -10.17 3.95
CA LEU A 146 0.10 -11.12 4.04
C LEU A 146 -1.17 -10.60 3.35
N GLY A 147 -1.51 -9.33 3.56
CA GLY A 147 -2.66 -8.70 2.90
C GLY A 147 -2.50 -8.62 1.37
N PHE A 148 -1.30 -8.29 0.89
CA PHE A 148 -0.99 -8.27 -0.54
C PHE A 148 -1.10 -9.66 -1.17
N VAL A 149 -0.52 -10.68 -0.54
CA VAL A 149 -0.64 -12.07 -1.01
C VAL A 149 -2.09 -12.53 -1.02
N ALA A 150 -2.85 -12.22 0.04
CA ALA A 150 -4.28 -12.55 0.10
C ALA A 150 -5.07 -11.90 -1.04
N MET A 151 -4.84 -10.62 -1.31
CA MET A 151 -5.47 -9.91 -2.43
C MET A 151 -5.13 -10.57 -3.77
N MET A 152 -3.85 -10.86 -4.04
CA MET A 152 -3.43 -11.51 -5.28
C MET A 152 -4.06 -12.89 -5.46
N VAL A 153 -4.18 -13.67 -4.38
CA VAL A 153 -4.85 -14.98 -4.42
C VAL A 153 -6.34 -14.83 -4.73
N ILE A 154 -7.01 -13.85 -4.13
CA ILE A 154 -8.44 -13.59 -4.39
C ILE A 154 -8.64 -13.14 -5.83
N ASP A 155 -7.77 -12.28 -6.37
CA ASP A 155 -7.88 -11.80 -7.75
C ASP A 155 -7.68 -12.93 -8.77
N VAL A 156 -6.62 -13.73 -8.60
CA VAL A 156 -6.25 -14.80 -9.55
C VAL A 156 -7.20 -16.00 -9.48
N PHE A 157 -7.60 -16.42 -8.28
CA PHE A 157 -8.38 -17.66 -8.09
C PHE A 157 -9.86 -17.41 -7.80
N GLY A 158 -10.26 -16.18 -7.46
CA GLY A 158 -11.65 -15.85 -7.14
C GLY A 158 -12.54 -15.91 -8.38
N ALA A 159 -13.70 -16.58 -8.26
CA ALA A 159 -14.72 -16.57 -9.31
C ALA A 159 -15.17 -15.12 -9.60
N SER A 160 -15.25 -14.71 -10.86
CA SER A 160 -15.56 -13.33 -11.26
C SER A 160 -16.86 -12.76 -10.66
N ARG A 161 -17.83 -13.63 -10.37
CA ARG A 161 -19.08 -13.32 -9.66
C ARG A 161 -19.21 -14.05 -8.32
N GLY A 162 -18.08 -14.36 -7.71
CA GLY A 162 -18.02 -15.01 -6.41
C GLY A 162 -18.57 -14.11 -5.33
N PHE A 163 -19.40 -14.66 -4.45
CA PHE A 163 -19.93 -13.96 -3.29
C PHE A 163 -18.78 -13.40 -2.44
N LEU A 164 -18.81 -12.10 -2.15
CA LEU A 164 -17.79 -11.36 -1.39
C LEU A 164 -16.41 -11.27 -2.05
N ARG A 165 -16.24 -11.74 -3.30
CA ARG A 165 -14.93 -11.70 -3.96
C ARG A 165 -14.43 -10.25 -4.03
N LEU A 166 -15.25 -9.36 -4.59
CA LEU A 166 -14.86 -7.98 -4.86
C LEU A 166 -14.54 -7.22 -3.56
N SER A 167 -15.43 -7.29 -2.56
CA SER A 167 -15.15 -6.69 -1.25
C SER A 167 -13.90 -7.28 -0.61
N ALA A 168 -13.70 -8.60 -0.66
CA ALA A 168 -12.54 -9.22 -0.04
C ALA A 168 -11.24 -8.77 -0.72
N GLU A 169 -11.20 -8.72 -2.05
CA GLU A 169 -10.06 -8.25 -2.84
C GLU A 169 -9.69 -6.80 -2.48
N ASP A 170 -10.67 -5.88 -2.58
CA ASP A 170 -10.42 -4.46 -2.37
C ASP A 170 -10.16 -4.09 -0.90
N LEU A 171 -10.83 -4.76 0.06
CA LEU A 171 -10.58 -4.54 1.48
C LEU A 171 -9.22 -5.11 1.89
N THR A 172 -8.83 -6.29 1.42
CA THR A 172 -7.50 -6.84 1.72
C THR A 172 -6.38 -5.96 1.17
N LYS A 173 -6.54 -5.41 -0.04
CA LYS A 173 -5.66 -4.36 -0.59
C LYS A 173 -5.58 -3.14 0.33
N LEU A 174 -6.72 -2.59 0.74
CA LEU A 174 -6.76 -1.41 1.61
C LEU A 174 -6.07 -1.64 2.96
N TRP A 175 -6.32 -2.79 3.60
CA TRP A 175 -5.65 -3.17 4.85
C TRP A 175 -4.14 -3.32 4.65
N ALA A 176 -3.70 -3.93 3.54
CA ALA A 176 -2.27 -4.04 3.23
C ALA A 176 -1.61 -2.67 3.12
N ILE A 177 -2.23 -1.75 2.38
CA ILE A 177 -1.76 -0.36 2.22
C ILE A 177 -1.74 0.37 3.57
N PHE A 178 -2.78 0.22 4.38
CA PHE A 178 -2.81 0.80 5.72
C PHE A 178 -1.63 0.32 6.58
N PHE A 179 -1.32 -0.97 6.56
CA PHE A 179 -0.16 -1.49 7.29
C PHE A 179 1.17 -1.00 6.72
N LEU A 180 1.32 -0.85 5.40
CA LEU A 180 2.51 -0.21 4.81
C LEU A 180 2.67 1.24 5.26
N PHE A 181 1.58 1.99 5.34
CA PHE A 181 1.59 3.35 5.88
C PHE A 181 2.05 3.39 7.33
N ARG A 182 1.56 2.46 8.16
CA ARG A 182 2.02 2.33 9.55
C ARG A 182 3.51 2.01 9.63
N TYR A 183 3.99 1.10 8.78
CA TYR A 183 5.40 0.75 8.71
C TYR A 183 6.28 1.95 8.34
N ALA A 184 5.93 2.68 7.28
CA ALA A 184 6.67 3.87 6.85
C ALA A 184 6.71 4.96 7.93
N LEU A 185 5.58 5.19 8.62
CA LEU A 185 5.49 6.17 9.70
C LEU A 185 6.33 5.77 10.93
N GLU A 186 6.31 4.49 11.32
CA GLU A 186 7.13 4.01 12.43
C GLU A 186 8.61 4.06 12.12
N PHE A 187 8.98 3.79 10.88
CA PHE A 187 10.34 3.98 10.40
C PHE A 187 10.78 5.45 10.51
N TYR A 188 9.97 6.38 9.99
CA TYR A 188 10.25 7.82 10.08
C TYR A 188 10.37 8.30 11.54
N ASN A 189 9.50 7.82 12.43
CA ASN A 189 9.58 8.17 13.85
C ASN A 189 10.84 7.59 14.52
N ALA A 190 11.22 6.36 14.19
CA ALA A 190 12.46 5.76 14.69
C ALA A 190 13.70 6.55 14.24
N LEU A 191 13.68 7.06 13.00
CA LEU A 191 14.71 7.95 12.46
C LEU A 191 14.82 9.24 13.28
N ASN A 192 13.70 9.91 13.53
CA ASN A 192 13.66 11.15 14.30
C ASN A 192 14.13 10.94 15.76
N LEU A 193 13.75 9.82 16.39
CA LEU A 193 14.20 9.49 17.74
C LEU A 193 15.71 9.22 17.80
N LYS A 194 16.28 8.53 16.80
CA LYS A 194 17.72 8.32 16.70
C LYS A 194 18.46 9.66 16.64
N LYS A 195 17.99 10.58 15.80
CA LYS A 195 18.56 11.92 15.65
C LYS A 195 18.44 12.77 16.92
N ALA A 196 17.30 12.72 17.61
CA ALA A 196 17.10 13.43 18.86
C ALA A 196 18.05 12.96 19.98
N ASN A 197 18.37 11.66 19.99
CA ASN A 197 19.29 11.09 20.98
C ASN A 197 20.78 11.23 20.60
N TYR A 198 21.09 11.48 19.32
CA TYR A 198 22.45 11.62 18.81
C TYR A 198 22.53 12.79 17.81
N PRO A 199 22.47 14.06 18.26
CA PRO A 199 22.43 15.23 17.38
C PRO A 199 23.78 15.58 16.72
N ASP A 200 24.88 15.03 17.23
CA ASP A 200 26.26 15.37 16.85
C ASP A 200 26.94 14.33 15.91
N ILE A 201 26.15 13.44 15.30
CA ILE A 201 26.54 12.61 14.14
C ILE A 201 25.74 13.10 12.95
#